data_AF-A0A1D6FWS0-F1
#
_entry.id   AF-A0A1D6FWS0-F1
#
_cell.length_a   1.000
_cell.length_b   1.000
_cell.length_c   1.000
_cell.angle_alpha   90.00
_cell.angle_beta   90.00
_cell.angle_gamma   90.00
#
_symmetry.space_group_name_H-M   'P 1'
#
loop_
_entity.id
_entity.type
_entity.pdbx_description
1 polymer ?
#
loop_
_entity_poly.entity_id
_entity_poly.type
_entity_poly.pdbx_seq_one_letter_code
_entity_poly.pdbx_strand_id
1 'polypeptide(L)'
;MKNHEILAEEIQERDEEALKYLKNITWYRISEPKGFKLEFQFGTNPFFKNSVLTKTYHMIDEDEPILEKAIGTEIEWYPGKCLTQKVLKKKPRKGSKNTKPITKTEDCESFFNFFSPPQVPDDDEEIDEDIAEQLQNEMEQDYDIGSTIRDKIIPHAVSWFTGEAAQDEEFEVMDGEDDDDEDNDDEDEDDEDDDDDDDYDSKVWEPFFVSLRACSVSS
;
A
#
# COMPACT_ATOMS: atom_id res chain seq x y z
N MET A 1 -0.68 12.44 4.09
CA MET A 1 0.22 11.27 4.08
C MET A 1 0.60 10.87 5.50
N LYS A 2 1.66 11.39 6.13
CA LYS A 2 2.03 11.01 7.53
C LYS A 2 0.99 11.28 8.63
N ASN A 3 -0.10 11.98 8.30
CA ASN A 3 -1.22 12.26 9.19
C ASN A 3 -2.35 11.22 9.06
N HIS A 4 -2.23 10.24 8.16
CA HIS A 4 -3.17 9.12 7.97
C HIS A 4 -2.46 7.83 8.39
N GLU A 5 -3.10 6.99 9.21
CA GLU A 5 -2.42 5.96 9.99
C GLU A 5 -1.69 4.91 9.12
N ILE A 6 -2.40 4.27 8.18
CA ILE A 6 -1.84 3.30 7.21
C ILE A 6 -0.56 3.82 6.52
N LEU A 7 -0.49 5.13 6.21
CA LEU A 7 0.68 5.75 5.58
C LEU A 7 1.73 6.25 6.58
N ALA A 8 1.39 6.39 7.85
CA ALA A 8 2.33 6.80 8.90
C ALA A 8 3.29 5.66 9.26
N GLU A 9 2.81 4.42 9.25
CA GLU A 9 3.60 3.22 9.57
C GLU A 9 4.66 2.92 8.49
N GLU A 10 4.25 2.96 7.21
CA GLU A 10 5.14 2.76 6.06
C GLU A 10 6.23 3.84 5.91
N ILE A 11 5.95 5.10 6.29
CA ILE A 11 6.89 6.21 6.08
C ILE A 11 7.91 6.28 7.22
N GLN A 12 9.05 5.62 7.01
CA GLN A 12 10.20 5.69 7.90
C GLN A 12 10.86 7.08 7.91
N GLU A 13 11.54 7.45 9.01
CA GLU A 13 12.26 8.74 9.16
C GLU A 13 13.21 9.04 7.98
N ARG A 14 13.83 7.98 7.42
CA ARG A 14 14.75 8.05 6.27
C ARG A 14 14.05 8.40 4.95
N ASP A 15 12.77 8.08 4.81
CA ASP A 15 11.98 8.33 3.60
C ASP A 15 11.50 9.77 3.54
N GLU A 16 11.26 10.39 4.70
CA GLU A 16 10.86 11.80 4.77
C GLU A 16 11.82 12.73 4.05
N GLU A 17 13.14 12.47 4.09
CA GLU A 17 14.12 13.29 3.37
C GLU A 17 13.90 13.26 1.85
N ALA A 18 13.41 12.14 1.29
CA ALA A 18 13.07 12.02 -0.12
C ALA A 18 11.65 12.52 -0.42
N LEU A 19 10.68 12.25 0.46
CA LEU A 19 9.30 12.71 0.33
C LEU A 19 9.17 14.24 0.43
N LYS A 20 10.10 14.93 1.09
CA LYS A 20 10.24 16.41 1.04
C LYS A 20 10.48 16.97 -0.38
N TYR A 21 10.75 16.12 -1.37
CA TYR A 21 10.85 16.49 -2.80
C TYR A 21 9.62 16.08 -3.62
N LEU A 22 8.64 15.38 -3.04
CA LEU A 22 7.36 15.11 -3.69
C LEU A 22 6.59 16.42 -3.85
N LYS A 23 6.06 16.67 -5.05
CA LYS A 23 5.34 17.91 -5.38
C LYS A 23 3.84 17.71 -5.57
N ASN A 24 3.45 16.53 -6.04
CA ASN A 24 2.09 16.21 -6.43
C ASN A 24 1.90 14.69 -6.46
N ILE A 25 0.67 14.24 -6.20
CA ILE A 25 0.23 12.87 -6.45
C ILE A 25 -1.03 12.97 -7.30
N THR A 26 -1.08 12.23 -8.40
CA THR A 26 -2.22 12.23 -9.34
C THR A 26 -2.59 10.81 -9.69
N TRP A 27 -3.88 10.48 -9.71
CA TRP A 27 -4.37 9.17 -10.15
C TRP A 27 -5.12 9.24 -11.47
N TYR A 28 -5.17 8.10 -12.18
CA TYR A 28 -5.82 7.93 -13.47
C TYR A 28 -6.48 6.54 -13.55
N ARG A 29 -7.77 6.44 -13.88
CA ARG A 29 -8.40 5.15 -14.26
C ARG A 29 -7.84 4.69 -15.61
N ILE A 30 -7.61 3.40 -15.78
CA ILE A 30 -7.17 2.75 -17.02
C ILE A 30 -8.32 1.84 -17.48
N SER A 31 -8.61 1.84 -18.79
CA SER A 31 -9.71 1.05 -19.37
C SER A 31 -9.28 -0.28 -19.98
N GLU A 32 -8.05 -0.35 -20.52
CA GLU A 32 -7.49 -1.54 -21.18
C GLU A 32 -5.99 -1.68 -20.81
N PRO A 33 -5.61 -2.61 -19.91
CA PRO A 33 -6.50 -3.35 -18.99
C PRO A 33 -7.25 -2.41 -18.03
N LYS A 34 -8.33 -2.92 -17.41
CA LYS A 34 -9.09 -2.19 -16.37
C LYS A 34 -8.18 -1.87 -15.18
N GLY A 35 -8.54 -0.84 -14.39
CA GLY A 35 -7.89 -0.52 -13.12
C GLY A 35 -7.45 0.93 -13.00
N PHE A 36 -6.35 1.21 -12.30
CA PHE A 36 -5.87 2.58 -12.08
C PHE A 36 -4.35 2.69 -11.88
N LYS A 37 -3.82 3.90 -12.07
CA LYS A 37 -2.43 4.26 -11.83
C LYS A 37 -2.32 5.50 -10.97
N LEU A 38 -1.48 5.43 -9.94
CA LEU A 38 -0.96 6.54 -9.16
C LEU A 38 0.34 7.05 -9.78
N GLU A 39 0.53 8.36 -9.87
CA GLU A 39 1.77 9.02 -10.29
C GLU A 39 2.25 10.01 -9.23
N PHE A 40 3.42 9.75 -8.67
CA PHE A 40 4.08 10.56 -7.63
C PHE A 40 5.14 11.43 -8.29
N GLN A 41 4.90 12.74 -8.37
CA GLN A 41 5.73 13.67 -9.14
C GLN A 41 6.79 14.32 -8.24
N PHE A 42 8.06 13.98 -8.44
CA PHE A 42 9.18 14.46 -7.64
C PHE A 42 9.93 15.63 -8.28
N GLY A 43 10.46 16.51 -7.44
CA GLY A 43 11.52 17.43 -7.81
C GLY A 43 12.88 16.73 -7.94
N THR A 44 13.83 17.41 -8.58
CA THR A 44 15.25 17.01 -8.56
C THR A 44 15.71 16.88 -7.11
N ASN A 45 16.07 15.66 -6.72
CA ASN A 45 16.33 15.27 -5.34
C ASN A 45 17.69 14.55 -5.23
N PRO A 46 18.28 14.40 -4.02
CA PRO A 46 19.58 13.77 -3.84
C PRO A 46 19.50 12.24 -3.62
N PHE A 47 18.37 11.59 -3.91
CA PHE A 47 18.13 10.16 -3.65
C PHE A 47 18.06 9.32 -4.91
N PHE A 48 17.28 9.73 -5.91
CA PHE A 48 17.07 9.03 -7.17
C PHE A 48 16.89 9.99 -8.35
N LYS A 49 17.02 9.47 -9.58
CA LYS A 49 16.91 10.29 -10.81
C LYS A 49 15.47 10.51 -11.28
N ASN A 50 14.55 9.61 -10.94
CA ASN A 50 13.18 9.59 -11.45
C ASN A 50 12.44 10.90 -11.10
N SER A 51 11.88 11.58 -12.09
CA SER A 51 11.01 12.75 -11.89
C SER A 51 9.56 12.37 -11.57
N VAL A 52 9.17 11.14 -11.91
CA VAL A 52 7.88 10.53 -11.58
C VAL A 52 8.14 9.09 -11.16
N LEU A 53 7.51 8.63 -10.08
CA LEU A 53 7.37 7.22 -9.75
C LEU A 53 5.90 6.85 -9.93
N THR A 54 5.59 5.77 -10.63
CA THR A 54 4.20 5.31 -10.83
C THR A 54 3.96 3.96 -10.18
N LYS A 55 2.75 3.76 -9.69
CA LYS A 55 2.22 2.49 -9.20
C LYS A 55 0.91 2.22 -9.94
N THR A 56 0.75 1.04 -10.50
CA THR A 56 -0.38 0.66 -11.34
C THR A 56 -1.00 -0.61 -10.81
N TYR A 57 -2.33 -0.64 -10.70
CA TYR A 57 -3.12 -1.80 -10.34
C TYR A 57 -3.99 -2.14 -11.54
N HIS A 58 -3.81 -3.35 -12.09
CA HIS A 58 -4.71 -3.92 -13.09
C HIS A 58 -5.82 -4.67 -12.38
N MET A 59 -7.06 -4.43 -12.77
CA MET A 59 -8.24 -5.11 -12.23
C MET A 59 -8.85 -6.04 -13.29
N ILE A 60 -9.48 -7.13 -12.84
CA ILE A 60 -10.22 -8.04 -13.72
C ILE A 60 -11.58 -7.40 -14.08
N ASP A 61 -12.28 -6.81 -13.10
CA ASP A 61 -13.50 -6.04 -13.35
C ASP A 61 -13.50 -4.65 -12.67
N GLU A 62 -14.58 -3.88 -12.85
CA GLU A 62 -14.82 -2.57 -12.24
C GLU A 62 -16.05 -2.55 -11.33
N ASP A 63 -16.99 -3.49 -11.52
CA ASP A 63 -18.14 -3.71 -10.63
C ASP A 63 -17.78 -4.65 -9.46
N GLU A 64 -16.96 -5.67 -9.73
CA GLU A 64 -16.23 -6.49 -8.74
C GLU A 64 -14.73 -6.19 -8.89
N PRO A 65 -14.12 -5.34 -8.02
CA PRO A 65 -12.79 -4.76 -8.26
C PRO A 65 -11.62 -5.69 -7.94
N ILE A 66 -11.63 -6.91 -8.48
CA ILE A 66 -10.65 -7.99 -8.25
C ILE A 66 -9.27 -7.60 -8.82
N LEU A 67 -8.21 -7.66 -8.02
CA LEU A 67 -6.85 -7.34 -8.49
C LEU A 67 -6.27 -8.47 -9.35
N GLU A 68 -5.81 -8.12 -10.56
CA GLU A 68 -5.00 -8.99 -11.43
C GLU A 68 -3.50 -8.85 -11.13
N LYS A 69 -3.00 -7.60 -11.05
CA LYS A 69 -1.56 -7.35 -10.89
C LYS A 69 -1.24 -5.94 -10.39
N ALA A 70 -0.28 -5.85 -9.47
CA ALA A 70 0.40 -4.61 -9.09
C ALA A 70 1.72 -4.44 -9.87
N ILE A 71 1.96 -3.24 -10.41
CA ILE A 71 3.18 -2.87 -11.17
C ILE A 71 3.71 -1.52 -10.67
N GLY A 72 4.90 -1.53 -10.06
CA GLY A 72 5.61 -0.34 -9.61
C GLY A 72 6.73 0.12 -10.56
N THR A 73 7.31 1.29 -10.28
CA THR A 73 8.43 1.87 -11.05
C THR A 73 9.78 1.58 -10.40
N GLU A 74 10.71 0.98 -11.15
CA GLU A 74 12.09 0.82 -10.69
C GLU A 74 12.73 2.19 -10.39
N ILE A 75 13.23 2.34 -9.15
CA ILE A 75 13.80 3.60 -8.67
C ILE A 75 15.30 3.63 -9.00
N GLU A 76 15.71 4.58 -9.85
CA GLU A 76 17.11 4.81 -10.21
C GLU A 76 17.87 5.54 -9.08
N TRP A 77 18.08 4.84 -7.96
CA TRP A 77 18.82 5.32 -6.80
C TRP A 77 20.24 5.78 -7.14
N TYR A 78 20.68 6.89 -6.53
CA TYR A 78 22.08 7.30 -6.56
C TYR A 78 22.97 6.37 -5.69
N PRO A 79 24.28 6.27 -5.97
CA PRO A 79 25.17 5.36 -5.25
C PRO A 79 25.20 5.58 -3.73
N GLY A 80 24.71 4.61 -2.96
CA GLY A 80 24.61 4.69 -1.50
C GLY A 80 23.45 5.54 -0.99
N LYS A 81 22.43 5.79 -1.83
CA LYS A 81 21.20 6.52 -1.49
C LYS A 81 19.92 5.68 -1.54
N CYS A 82 20.02 4.39 -1.83
CA CYS A 82 18.92 3.44 -1.70
C CYS A 82 18.36 3.46 -0.27
N LEU A 83 17.04 3.64 -0.12
CA LEU A 83 16.36 3.70 1.17
C LEU A 83 15.75 2.35 1.57
N THR A 84 15.34 1.56 0.58
CA THR A 84 14.79 0.20 0.70
C THR A 84 15.82 -0.86 1.10
N GLN A 85 17.12 -0.55 1.05
CA GLN A 85 18.19 -1.52 1.33
C GLN A 85 19.32 -0.98 2.24
N LYS A 86 19.62 -1.71 3.32
CA LYS A 86 20.71 -1.43 4.28
C LYS A 86 22.02 -2.14 3.86
N VAL A 87 23.10 -1.37 3.72
CA VAL A 87 24.41 -1.87 3.26
C VAL A 87 25.30 -2.32 4.44
N LEU A 88 25.31 -3.63 4.75
CA LEU A 88 26.14 -4.20 5.81
C LEU A 88 27.59 -4.49 5.36
N LYS A 89 28.50 -3.61 5.78
CA LYS A 89 29.96 -3.74 5.59
C LYS A 89 30.58 -4.67 6.64
N LYS A 90 30.62 -5.98 6.37
CA LYS A 90 31.35 -6.95 7.22
C LYS A 90 32.85 -6.62 7.23
N LYS A 91 33.43 -6.44 8.43
CA LYS A 91 34.88 -6.23 8.61
C LYS A 91 35.66 -7.46 8.07
N PRO A 92 36.70 -7.29 7.24
CA PRO A 92 37.44 -8.41 6.69
C PRO A 92 38.13 -9.22 7.79
N ARG A 93 38.13 -10.56 7.68
CA ARG A 93 38.82 -11.45 8.64
C ARG A 93 40.32 -11.14 8.67
N LYS A 94 40.83 -10.87 9.87
CA LYS A 94 42.20 -10.42 10.14
C LYS A 94 43.24 -11.51 9.84
N GLY A 95 43.62 -11.65 8.57
CA GLY A 95 44.65 -12.61 8.13
C GLY A 95 44.72 -12.83 6.61
N SER A 96 43.64 -12.63 5.87
CA SER A 96 43.62 -12.86 4.41
C SER A 96 44.27 -11.69 3.66
N LYS A 97 45.37 -11.97 2.93
CA LYS A 97 45.92 -11.01 1.96
C LYS A 97 45.05 -11.02 0.70
N ASN A 98 44.62 -9.83 0.26
CA ASN A 98 43.90 -9.59 -0.99
C ASN A 98 42.50 -10.23 -1.10
N THR A 99 41.57 -9.80 -0.24
CA THR A 99 40.13 -10.07 -0.40
C THR A 99 39.39 -8.74 -0.50
N LYS A 100 38.59 -8.54 -1.57
CA LYS A 100 37.68 -7.38 -1.68
C LYS A 100 36.70 -7.39 -0.49
N PRO A 101 36.24 -6.22 0.01
CA PRO A 101 35.19 -6.20 1.02
C PRO A 101 33.92 -6.83 0.45
N ILE A 102 33.44 -7.89 1.10
CA ILE A 102 32.11 -8.45 0.81
C ILE A 102 31.09 -7.53 1.47
N THR A 103 30.45 -6.73 0.62
CA THR A 103 29.27 -5.96 0.95
C THR A 103 28.07 -6.92 0.88
N LYS A 104 27.38 -7.17 2.00
CA LYS A 104 26.03 -7.75 1.93
C LYS A 104 25.04 -6.58 1.98
N THR A 105 24.05 -6.59 1.12
CA THR A 105 22.86 -5.75 1.27
C THR A 105 21.75 -6.58 1.91
N GLU A 106 20.96 -5.96 2.75
CA GLU A 106 19.76 -6.54 3.37
C GLU A 106 18.65 -5.52 3.21
N ASP A 107 17.50 -5.96 2.70
CA ASP A 107 16.32 -5.15 2.45
C ASP A 107 15.70 -4.69 3.79
N CYS A 108 14.88 -3.64 3.76
CA CYS A 108 14.25 -3.10 4.97
C CYS A 108 13.01 -2.27 4.72
N GLU A 109 12.25 -2.01 5.78
CA GLU A 109 11.12 -1.08 5.77
C GLU A 109 11.55 0.29 5.22
N SER A 110 10.77 0.75 4.25
CA SER A 110 10.84 2.03 3.57
C SER A 110 9.59 2.16 2.71
N PHE A 111 8.91 3.31 2.76
CA PHE A 111 7.75 3.62 1.91
C PHE A 111 8.03 3.38 0.41
N PHE A 112 9.29 3.45 -0.02
CA PHE A 112 9.66 3.21 -1.41
C PHE A 112 9.58 1.74 -1.85
N ASN A 113 9.34 0.79 -0.93
CA ASN A 113 8.99 -0.60 -1.24
C ASN A 113 7.66 -0.70 -2.00
N PHE A 114 6.72 0.24 -1.78
CA PHE A 114 5.46 0.37 -2.51
C PHE A 114 5.61 0.48 -4.05
N PHE A 115 6.79 0.88 -4.55
CA PHE A 115 7.12 0.92 -5.98
C PHE A 115 7.79 -0.38 -6.49
N SER A 116 7.89 -1.39 -5.65
CA SER A 116 8.38 -2.75 -5.95
C SER A 116 7.41 -3.78 -5.35
N PRO A 117 6.11 -3.75 -5.73
CA PRO A 117 5.08 -4.57 -5.10
C PRO A 117 5.35 -6.06 -5.26
N PRO A 118 4.84 -6.90 -4.34
CA PRO A 118 4.87 -8.36 -4.46
C PRO A 118 4.42 -8.83 -5.84
N GLN A 119 5.02 -9.92 -6.32
CA GLN A 119 4.72 -10.52 -7.62
C GLN A 119 4.36 -11.98 -7.43
N VAL A 120 3.20 -12.38 -7.95
CA VAL A 120 2.84 -13.80 -8.08
C VAL A 120 3.84 -14.49 -9.03
N PRO A 121 4.40 -15.66 -8.66
CA PRO A 121 5.23 -16.48 -9.53
C PRO A 121 4.48 -16.91 -10.81
N ASP A 122 5.16 -16.84 -11.96
CA ASP A 122 4.59 -17.25 -13.26
C ASP A 122 4.67 -18.79 -13.53
N ASP A 123 5.32 -19.58 -12.66
CA ASP A 123 5.61 -21.01 -12.86
C ASP A 123 4.66 -21.94 -12.07
N ASP A 124 4.35 -23.11 -12.64
CA ASP A 124 3.54 -24.19 -12.04
C ASP A 124 4.27 -24.95 -10.88
N GLU A 125 5.12 -24.28 -10.09
CA GLU A 125 5.72 -24.87 -8.89
C GLU A 125 4.74 -24.74 -7.69
N GLU A 126 4.64 -25.79 -6.86
CA GLU A 126 3.81 -25.75 -5.64
C GLU A 126 4.31 -24.66 -4.68
N ILE A 127 3.64 -23.50 -4.70
CA ILE A 127 3.76 -22.49 -3.65
C ILE A 127 3.16 -23.10 -2.37
N ASP A 128 3.98 -23.18 -1.32
CA ASP A 128 3.56 -23.67 0.00
C ASP A 128 2.39 -22.84 0.52
N GLU A 129 1.44 -23.45 1.24
CA GLU A 129 0.21 -22.78 1.70
C GLU A 129 0.56 -21.58 2.60
N ASP A 130 1.53 -21.77 3.51
CA ASP A 130 2.14 -20.73 4.34
C ASP A 130 2.69 -19.54 3.51
N ILE A 131 3.23 -19.80 2.31
CA ILE A 131 3.84 -18.78 1.43
C ILE A 131 2.77 -18.07 0.60
N ALA A 132 1.75 -18.80 0.15
CA ALA A 132 0.61 -18.21 -0.56
C ALA A 132 -0.20 -17.27 0.36
N GLU A 133 -0.38 -17.63 1.63
CA GLU A 133 -1.01 -16.77 2.65
C GLU A 133 -0.16 -15.52 2.96
N GLN A 134 1.16 -15.66 3.09
CA GLN A 134 2.05 -14.50 3.25
C GLN A 134 2.00 -13.55 2.05
N LEU A 135 2.06 -14.10 0.82
CA LEU A 135 1.98 -13.31 -0.40
C LEU A 135 0.61 -12.64 -0.58
N GLN A 136 -0.47 -13.28 -0.12
CA GLN A 136 -1.80 -12.68 -0.06
C GLN A 136 -1.78 -11.42 0.80
N ASN A 137 -1.35 -11.54 2.07
CA ASN A 137 -1.35 -10.43 3.01
C ASN A 137 -0.45 -9.26 2.55
N GLU A 138 0.67 -9.55 1.88
CA GLU A 138 1.53 -8.52 1.27
C GLU A 138 0.85 -7.81 0.06
N MET A 139 0.01 -8.50 -0.71
CA MET A 139 -0.73 -7.92 -1.84
C MET A 139 -1.95 -7.11 -1.38
N GLU A 140 -2.64 -7.59 -0.36
CA GLU A 140 -3.75 -6.94 0.35
C GLU A 140 -3.31 -5.56 0.89
N GLN A 141 -2.28 -5.55 1.75
CA GLN A 141 -1.71 -4.31 2.30
C GLN A 141 -1.20 -3.36 1.20
N ASP A 142 -0.56 -3.88 0.14
CA ASP A 142 -0.06 -3.05 -0.97
C ASP A 142 -1.20 -2.40 -1.78
N TYR A 143 -2.38 -3.01 -1.83
CA TYR A 143 -3.58 -2.43 -2.44
C TYR A 143 -4.24 -1.40 -1.53
N ASP A 144 -4.38 -1.66 -0.23
CA ASP A 144 -4.98 -0.73 0.74
C ASP A 144 -4.27 0.62 0.78
N ILE A 145 -2.93 0.58 0.76
CA ILE A 145 -2.09 1.77 0.62
C ILE A 145 -2.42 2.50 -0.70
N GLY A 146 -2.73 1.77 -1.77
CA GLY A 146 -3.08 2.30 -3.08
C GLY A 146 -4.49 2.90 -3.18
N SER A 147 -5.51 2.22 -2.64
CA SER A 147 -6.91 2.67 -2.57
C SER A 147 -7.04 3.86 -1.63
N THR A 148 -6.43 3.79 -0.44
CA THR A 148 -6.30 4.92 0.50
C THR A 148 -5.69 6.16 -0.17
N ILE A 149 -4.62 5.99 -0.96
CA ILE A 149 -4.03 7.12 -1.68
C ILE A 149 -4.97 7.68 -2.77
N ARG A 150 -5.68 6.80 -3.49
CA ARG A 150 -6.64 7.16 -4.55
C ARG A 150 -7.81 7.98 -4.00
N ASP A 151 -8.42 7.53 -2.90
CA ASP A 151 -9.76 7.95 -2.47
C ASP A 151 -9.74 8.83 -1.21
N LYS A 152 -8.94 8.51 -0.19
CA LYS A 152 -8.80 9.36 1.01
C LYS A 152 -7.78 10.48 0.81
N ILE A 153 -6.57 10.18 0.32
CA ILE A 153 -5.47 11.15 0.29
C ILE A 153 -5.58 12.17 -0.85
N ILE A 154 -5.79 11.76 -2.10
CA ILE A 154 -5.73 12.69 -3.24
C ILE A 154 -6.86 13.74 -3.20
N PRO A 155 -8.13 13.42 -2.90
CA PRO A 155 -9.20 14.43 -2.82
C PRO A 155 -8.99 15.43 -1.68
N HIS A 156 -8.48 14.98 -0.53
CA HIS A 156 -8.25 15.81 0.67
C HIS A 156 -6.77 16.18 0.86
N ALA A 157 -5.96 16.19 -0.20
CA ALA A 157 -4.50 16.28 -0.12
C ALA A 157 -3.96 17.55 0.59
N VAL A 158 -4.73 18.64 0.58
CA VAL A 158 -4.41 19.88 1.30
C VAL A 158 -4.68 19.71 2.81
N SER A 159 -5.84 19.17 3.18
CA SER A 159 -6.23 18.90 4.57
C SER A 159 -5.33 17.83 5.23
N TRP A 160 -4.91 16.81 4.47
CA TRP A 160 -3.90 15.82 4.89
C TRP A 160 -2.45 16.35 4.90
N PHE A 161 -2.23 17.60 4.50
CA PHE A 161 -0.95 18.31 4.58
C PHE A 161 -0.93 19.36 5.70
N THR A 162 -2.05 20.05 5.94
CA THR A 162 -2.24 20.95 7.09
C THR A 162 -2.42 20.18 8.41
N GLY A 163 -3.00 18.97 8.36
CA GLY A 163 -3.37 18.18 9.53
C GLY A 163 -4.82 18.33 9.96
N GLU A 164 -5.63 19.05 9.20
CA GLU A 164 -7.05 19.29 9.48
C GLU A 164 -7.89 18.00 9.24
N ALA A 165 -7.60 17.23 8.19
CA ALA A 165 -8.33 15.97 7.91
C ALA A 165 -8.16 14.88 8.98
N ALA A 166 -7.10 14.95 9.79
CA ALA A 166 -6.87 14.02 10.91
C ALA A 166 -7.62 14.44 12.18
N GLN A 167 -8.45 15.49 12.12
CA GLN A 167 -9.32 15.96 13.20
C GLN A 167 -10.80 15.72 12.86
N ASP A 168 -11.15 15.69 11.58
CA ASP A 168 -12.50 15.38 11.11
C ASP A 168 -12.89 13.91 11.46
N GLU A 169 -11.96 12.94 11.32
CA GLU A 169 -12.17 11.54 11.72
C GLU A 169 -12.27 11.34 13.26
N GLU A 170 -11.89 12.32 14.10
CA GLU A 170 -12.08 12.28 15.57
C GLU A 170 -13.43 12.93 16.01
N PHE A 171 -14.14 13.61 15.10
CA PHE A 171 -15.28 14.48 15.46
C PHE A 171 -16.68 13.83 15.31
N GLU A 172 -16.81 12.65 14.70
CA GLU A 172 -18.12 11.98 14.56
C GLU A 172 -18.64 11.29 15.85
N VAL A 173 -17.98 11.51 17.01
CA VAL A 173 -18.34 10.89 18.30
C VAL A 173 -18.78 11.91 19.37
N MET A 174 -18.99 13.19 19.04
CA MET A 174 -19.46 14.18 20.03
C MET A 174 -20.29 15.37 19.49
N ASP A 175 -21.45 15.09 18.90
CA ASP A 175 -22.60 16.02 18.97
C ASP A 175 -23.90 15.21 19.18
N GLY A 176 -24.34 15.11 20.44
CA GLY A 176 -25.37 14.14 20.85
C GLY A 176 -25.78 14.19 22.33
N GLU A 177 -25.53 15.31 23.04
CA GLU A 177 -26.11 15.59 24.35
C GLU A 177 -26.98 16.86 24.28
N ASP A 178 -28.26 16.71 23.92
CA ASP A 178 -29.34 17.52 24.50
C ASP A 178 -30.58 16.64 24.71
N ASP A 179 -31.36 16.97 25.73
CA ASP A 179 -32.27 16.04 26.44
C ASP A 179 -33.70 16.60 26.42
N ASP A 180 -34.62 15.97 25.69
CA ASP A 180 -36.05 16.37 25.63
C ASP A 180 -36.97 15.13 25.45
N ASP A 181 -37.58 14.69 26.56
CA ASP A 181 -38.63 13.65 26.62
C ASP A 181 -39.93 14.12 25.91
N GLU A 182 -40.38 13.46 24.84
CA GLU A 182 -41.83 13.29 24.57
C GLU A 182 -42.15 11.84 24.17
N ASP A 183 -43.04 11.18 24.94
CA ASP A 183 -43.55 9.82 24.68
C ASP A 183 -44.19 9.70 23.28
N ASN A 184 -43.81 8.66 22.53
CA ASN A 184 -44.72 8.02 21.58
C ASN A 184 -44.46 6.51 21.44
N ASP A 185 -45.21 5.71 22.20
CA ASP A 185 -45.45 4.30 21.86
C ASP A 185 -46.00 4.21 20.42
N ASP A 186 -45.33 3.46 19.55
CA ASP A 186 -45.98 2.54 18.62
C ASP A 186 -44.98 1.42 18.28
N GLU A 187 -45.47 0.18 18.28
CA GLU A 187 -44.67 -1.03 18.02
C GLU A 187 -44.50 -1.23 16.50
N ASP A 188 -43.29 -1.57 16.04
CA ASP A 188 -43.11 -2.51 14.92
C ASP A 188 -41.71 -3.17 15.04
N GLU A 189 -41.65 -4.47 14.71
CA GLU A 189 -40.42 -5.29 14.72
C GLU A 189 -39.78 -5.24 13.32
N ASP A 190 -38.46 -4.97 13.22
CA ASP A 190 -37.62 -5.45 12.13
C ASP A 190 -36.15 -5.51 12.62
N ASP A 191 -35.67 -6.72 12.92
CA ASP A 191 -34.23 -7.01 13.07
C ASP A 191 -33.60 -7.07 11.67
N GLU A 192 -33.14 -5.94 11.14
CA GLU A 192 -32.15 -5.92 10.04
C GLU A 192 -30.75 -5.76 10.66
N ASP A 193 -30.06 -6.89 10.87
CA ASP A 193 -28.62 -6.95 11.20
C ASP A 193 -27.82 -6.34 10.02
N ASP A 194 -27.55 -5.04 10.07
CA ASP A 194 -26.78 -4.30 9.05
C ASP A 194 -25.26 -4.53 9.23
N ASP A 195 -24.84 -5.80 9.11
CA ASP A 195 -23.44 -6.24 8.98
C ASP A 195 -22.87 -5.84 7.58
N ASP A 196 -22.90 -4.54 7.21
CA ASP A 196 -22.26 -3.99 6.00
C ASP A 196 -20.99 -3.18 6.35
N ASP A 197 -20.07 -3.85 7.03
CA ASP A 197 -18.67 -3.42 7.20
C ASP A 197 -17.70 -4.59 6.88
N ASP A 198 -16.47 -4.25 6.50
CA ASP A 198 -15.34 -5.15 6.15
C ASP A 198 -15.49 -6.15 4.96
N ASP A 199 -16.66 -6.71 4.62
CA ASP A 199 -16.76 -7.76 3.56
C ASP A 199 -16.60 -7.25 2.11
N TYR A 200 -16.24 -5.99 1.88
CA TYR A 200 -15.90 -5.51 0.54
C TYR A 200 -14.51 -5.92 0.06
N ASP A 201 -13.49 -5.92 0.93
CA ASP A 201 -12.11 -6.20 0.48
C ASP A 201 -11.84 -7.70 0.35
N SER A 202 -12.42 -8.55 1.21
CA SER A 202 -12.37 -10.01 1.04
C SER A 202 -12.76 -10.47 -0.37
N LYS A 203 -13.78 -9.83 -0.97
CA LYS A 203 -14.25 -10.08 -2.35
C LYS A 203 -13.30 -9.59 -3.45
N VAL A 204 -12.43 -8.60 -3.19
CA VAL A 204 -11.33 -8.20 -4.11
C VAL A 204 -10.37 -9.36 -4.34
N TRP A 205 -10.22 -10.21 -3.33
CA TRP A 205 -9.13 -11.17 -3.22
C TRP A 205 -9.54 -12.62 -3.42
N GLU A 206 -10.75 -13.01 -3.00
CA GLU A 206 -11.24 -14.38 -3.15
C GLU A 206 -11.01 -14.96 -4.57
N PRO A 207 -11.41 -14.32 -5.68
CA PRO A 207 -11.28 -14.93 -7.00
C PRO A 207 -9.81 -15.08 -7.45
N PHE A 208 -8.94 -14.17 -7.01
CA PHE A 208 -7.51 -14.21 -7.31
C PHE A 208 -6.81 -15.34 -6.52
N PHE A 209 -7.01 -15.41 -5.21
CA PHE A 209 -6.39 -16.45 -4.39
C PHE A 209 -7.06 -17.82 -4.53
N VAL A 210 -8.34 -17.91 -4.90
CA VAL A 210 -8.94 -19.16 -5.39
C VAL A 210 -8.23 -19.63 -6.65
N SER A 211 -7.80 -18.74 -7.56
CA SER A 211 -7.01 -19.14 -8.72
C SER A 211 -5.60 -19.64 -8.34
N LEU A 212 -4.90 -19.01 -7.38
CA LEU A 212 -3.62 -19.51 -6.88
C LEU A 212 -3.78 -20.87 -6.17
N ARG A 213 -4.74 -20.99 -5.26
CA ARG A 213 -5.00 -22.21 -4.47
C ARG A 213 -5.56 -23.35 -5.33
N ALA A 214 -6.25 -23.07 -6.45
CA ALA A 214 -6.70 -24.10 -7.39
C ALA A 214 -5.53 -24.78 -8.13
N CYS A 215 -4.39 -24.08 -8.32
CA CYS A 215 -3.18 -24.70 -8.89
C CYS A 215 -2.54 -25.71 -7.92
N SER A 216 -2.48 -25.43 -6.61
CA SER A 216 -1.87 -26.36 -5.64
C SER A 216 -2.70 -27.63 -5.38
N VAL A 217 -4.02 -27.59 -5.57
CA VAL A 217 -4.91 -28.74 -5.35
C VAL A 217 -5.00 -29.68 -6.57
N SER A 218 -4.35 -29.34 -7.69
CA SER A 218 -4.51 -30.03 -8.99
C SER A 218 -3.35 -30.98 -9.38
N SER A 219 -2.98 -31.94 -8.51
CA SER A 219 -2.02 -33.03 -8.82
C SER A 219 -2.28 -34.34 -8.06
#